data_AF-A0A7W1UVR4-F1
#
_entry.id   AF-A0A7W1UVR4-F1
#
_cell.length_a   1.000
_cell.length_b   1.000
_cell.length_c   1.000
_cell.angle_alpha   90.00
_cell.angle_beta   90.00
_cell.angle_gamma   90.00
#
_symmetry.space_group_name_H-M   'P 1'
#
loop_
_entity.id
_entity.type
_entity.pdbx_description
1 polymer ?
#
loop_
_entity_poly.entity_id
_entity_poly.type
_entity_poly.pdbx_seq_one_letter_code
_entity_poly.pdbx_strand_id
1 'polypeptide(L)'
;MSWAGIDVGGRRKGFHGAAVDGTKVIKGPHRLGGVDEVMRWLFAIEPEVVALDSPKTCARRGERSRECERELMKAICGIRWTHEALAGMKLEGLPSRRINQDDRDAIAAALTARLHSEGQTTNFGEIVVPAQMCVRCVPAGRCRSGTPSAVGAR
;
A
#
# COMPACT_ATOMS: atom_id res chain seq x y z
N MET A 1 -7.29 -9.21 -14.19
CA MET A 1 -8.08 -8.19 -13.46
C MET A 1 -7.09 -7.17 -12.97
N SER A 2 -7.39 -5.88 -13.04
CA SER A 2 -6.44 -4.84 -12.67
C SER A 2 -6.79 -4.19 -11.33
N TRP A 3 -5.77 -3.83 -10.57
CA TRP A 3 -5.89 -3.09 -9.31
C TRP A 3 -4.98 -1.89 -9.34
N ALA A 4 -5.40 -0.80 -8.70
CA ALA A 4 -4.63 0.44 -8.69
C ALA A 4 -4.35 0.92 -7.27
N GLY A 5 -3.22 1.61 -7.12
CA GLY A 5 -2.80 2.28 -5.89
C GLY A 5 -2.43 3.72 -6.19
N ILE A 6 -2.93 4.63 -5.36
CA ILE A 6 -2.62 6.06 -5.43
C ILE A 6 -2.01 6.52 -4.11
N ASP A 7 -0.75 6.93 -4.12
CA ASP A 7 -0.13 7.72 -3.03
C ASP A 7 -0.56 9.17 -3.15
N VAL A 8 -1.28 9.67 -2.15
CA VAL A 8 -1.80 11.04 -2.12
C VAL A 8 -0.83 11.91 -1.34
N GLY A 9 -0.03 12.67 -2.07
CA GLY A 9 0.90 13.62 -1.50
C GLY A 9 0.29 14.99 -1.18
N GLY A 10 0.98 15.74 -0.32
CA GLY A 10 0.65 17.15 -0.08
C GLY A 10 0.80 18.02 -1.34
N ARG A 11 0.30 19.26 -1.28
CA ARG A 11 0.12 20.19 -2.43
C ARG A 11 1.27 20.28 -3.44
N ARG A 12 2.53 20.13 -3.00
CA ARG A 12 3.71 20.17 -3.90
C ARG A 12 4.11 18.80 -4.47
N LYS A 13 3.84 17.73 -3.71
CA LYS A 13 4.21 16.35 -4.04
C LYS A 13 3.32 15.82 -5.17
N GLY A 14 2.03 16.15 -5.15
CA GLY A 14 1.05 15.64 -6.10
C GLY A 14 0.70 14.19 -5.76
N PHE A 15 0.37 13.40 -6.77
CA PHE A 15 -0.03 12.00 -6.61
C PHE A 15 1.02 11.08 -7.24
N HIS A 16 1.12 9.84 -6.79
CA HIS A 16 1.83 8.78 -7.51
C HIS A 16 0.89 7.61 -7.73
N GLY A 17 0.84 7.10 -8.96
CA GLY A 17 -0.07 6.02 -9.35
C GLY A 17 0.69 4.79 -9.84
N ALA A 18 0.27 3.61 -9.42
CA ALA A 18 0.71 2.33 -9.95
C ALA A 18 -0.48 1.38 -10.11
N ALA A 19 -0.45 0.52 -11.13
CA ALA A 19 -1.46 -0.51 -11.35
C ALA A 19 -0.83 -1.86 -11.58
N VAL A 20 -1.49 -2.91 -11.08
CA VAL A 20 -1.06 -4.30 -11.16
C VAL A 20 -2.14 -5.19 -11.77
N ASP A 21 -1.74 -6.23 -12.50
CA ASP A 21 -2.56 -7.41 -12.84
C ASP A 21 -1.82 -8.64 -12.33
N GLY A 22 -2.45 -9.38 -11.42
CA GLY A 22 -1.80 -10.45 -10.65
C GLY A 22 -0.55 -9.94 -9.94
N THR A 23 0.61 -10.47 -10.31
CA THR A 23 1.94 -10.08 -9.79
C THR A 23 2.71 -9.15 -10.72
N LYS A 24 2.07 -8.61 -11.75
CA LYS A 24 2.73 -7.76 -12.76
C LYS A 24 2.30 -6.31 -12.61
N VAL A 25 3.25 -5.39 -12.51
CA VAL A 25 3.00 -3.96 -12.67
C VAL A 25 2.71 -3.69 -14.15
N ILE A 26 1.49 -3.24 -14.45
CA ILE A 26 1.01 -3.00 -15.81
C ILE A 26 1.05 -1.52 -16.20
N LYS A 27 1.10 -0.60 -15.22
CA LYS A 27 1.21 0.84 -15.45
C LYS A 27 1.80 1.56 -14.24
N GLY A 28 2.65 2.54 -14.47
CA GLY A 28 3.38 3.22 -13.40
C GLY A 28 4.51 2.36 -12.81
N PRO A 29 5.08 2.75 -11.65
CA PRO A 29 4.79 3.96 -10.90
C PRO A 29 5.23 5.25 -11.64
N HIS A 30 4.39 6.28 -11.60
CA HIS A 30 4.77 7.64 -12.00
C HIS A 30 3.94 8.70 -11.27
N ARG A 31 4.46 9.93 -11.27
CA ARG A 31 3.81 11.10 -10.70
C ARG A 31 2.64 11.56 -11.57
N LEU A 32 1.54 11.93 -10.93
CA LEU A 32 0.34 12.53 -11.52
C LEU A 32 0.14 13.91 -10.86
N GLY A 33 -0.08 14.93 -11.68
CA GLY A 33 -0.07 16.34 -11.28
C GLY A 33 -1.32 16.82 -10.55
N GLY A 34 -2.45 16.13 -10.68
CA GLY A 34 -3.71 16.54 -10.08
C GLY A 34 -4.82 15.51 -10.18
N VAL A 35 -5.96 15.79 -9.54
CA VAL A 35 -7.13 14.88 -9.50
C VAL A 35 -7.62 14.52 -10.90
N ASP A 36 -7.73 15.49 -11.81
CA ASP A 36 -8.19 15.21 -13.18
C ASP A 36 -7.27 14.24 -13.93
N GLU A 37 -5.96 14.33 -13.69
CA GLU A 37 -4.99 13.41 -14.27
C GLU A 37 -5.08 12.02 -13.64
N VAL A 38 -5.28 11.94 -12.32
CA VAL A 38 -5.56 10.67 -11.63
C VAL A 38 -6.82 10.01 -12.20
N MET A 39 -7.91 10.77 -12.36
CA MET A 39 -9.16 10.24 -12.90
C MET A 39 -8.98 9.73 -14.33
N ARG A 40 -8.38 10.52 -15.23
CA ARG A 40 -8.07 10.07 -16.60
C ARG A 40 -7.19 8.82 -16.61
N TRP A 41 -6.22 8.75 -15.72
CA TRP A 41 -5.32 7.62 -15.60
C TRP A 41 -6.06 6.36 -15.15
N LEU A 42 -6.97 6.46 -14.17
CA LEU A 42 -7.82 5.37 -13.68
C LEU A 42 -8.82 4.89 -14.74
N PHE A 43 -9.49 5.80 -15.44
CA PHE A 43 -10.43 5.45 -16.53
C PHE A 43 -9.73 4.68 -17.65
N ALA A 44 -8.46 4.93 -17.91
CA ALA A 44 -7.69 4.19 -18.91
C ALA A 44 -7.25 2.79 -18.45
N ILE A 45 -7.46 2.42 -17.19
CA ILE A 45 -7.05 1.13 -16.60
C ILE A 45 -8.26 0.30 -16.20
N GLU A 46 -9.37 0.96 -15.84
CA GLU A 46 -10.60 0.37 -15.32
C GLU A 46 -10.33 -0.66 -14.21
N PRO A 47 -9.62 -0.27 -13.13
CA PRO A 47 -9.28 -1.20 -12.06
C PRO A 47 -10.53 -1.61 -11.28
N GLU A 48 -10.55 -2.86 -10.84
CA GLU A 48 -11.62 -3.42 -10.00
C GLU A 48 -11.66 -2.73 -8.62
N VAL A 49 -10.49 -2.53 -8.02
CA VAL A 49 -10.32 -1.81 -6.76
C VAL A 49 -9.17 -0.81 -6.86
N VAL A 50 -9.42 0.37 -6.29
CA VAL A 50 -8.42 1.42 -6.11
C VAL A 50 -8.14 1.60 -4.62
N ALA A 51 -6.89 1.40 -4.21
CA ALA A 51 -6.43 1.76 -2.88
C ALA A 51 -5.89 3.20 -2.88
N LEU A 52 -6.29 3.98 -1.87
CA LEU A 52 -5.81 5.34 -1.65
C LEU A 52 -4.90 5.34 -0.41
N ASP A 53 -3.61 5.62 -0.59
CA ASP A 53 -2.69 5.87 0.52
C ASP A 53 -2.85 7.33 0.96
N SER A 54 -3.93 7.54 1.71
CA SER A 54 -4.30 8.83 2.29
C SER A 54 -5.23 8.63 3.48
N PRO A 55 -5.14 9.47 4.52
CA PRO A 55 -6.18 9.54 5.52
C PRO A 55 -7.51 10.01 4.90
N LYS A 56 -8.60 9.27 5.13
CA LYS A 56 -9.96 9.70 4.75
C LYS A 56 -10.42 10.96 5.50
N THR A 57 -9.91 11.16 6.71
CA THR A 57 -10.20 12.32 7.56
C THR A 57 -8.95 12.75 8.30
N CYS A 58 -8.82 14.04 8.61
CA CYS A 58 -7.74 14.53 9.46
C CYS A 58 -7.89 13.99 10.89
N ALA A 59 -6.78 13.94 11.63
CA ALA A 59 -6.84 13.78 13.09
C ALA A 59 -7.70 14.90 13.72
N ARG A 60 -8.28 14.61 14.88
CA ARG A 60 -9.04 15.60 15.65
C ARG A 60 -8.17 16.83 15.92
N ARG A 61 -8.80 18.01 16.05
CA ARG A 61 -8.06 19.24 16.35
C ARG A 61 -7.23 19.07 17.62
N GLY A 62 -5.93 19.35 17.53
CA GLY A 62 -4.98 19.18 18.63
C GLY A 62 -4.29 17.81 18.68
N GLU A 63 -4.77 16.82 17.94
CA GLU A 63 -4.10 15.52 17.79
C GLU A 63 -3.14 15.52 16.60
N ARG A 64 -2.05 14.75 16.71
CA ARG A 64 -1.05 14.57 15.64
C ARG A 64 -1.32 13.35 14.75
N SER A 65 -2.15 12.43 15.20
CA SER A 65 -2.49 11.19 14.50
C SER A 65 -3.90 10.74 14.87
N ARG A 66 -4.50 9.89 14.03
CA ARG A 66 -5.80 9.24 14.29
C ARG A 66 -5.63 8.03 15.20
N GLU A 67 -6.73 7.59 15.80
CA GLU A 67 -6.75 6.37 16.63
C GLU A 67 -6.30 5.13 15.84
N CYS A 68 -6.87 4.92 14.65
CA CYS A 68 -6.49 3.83 13.76
C CYS A 68 -4.99 3.80 13.40
N GLU A 69 -4.37 4.97 13.21
CA GLU A 69 -2.92 5.08 12.95
C GLU A 69 -2.11 4.65 14.17
N ARG A 70 -2.56 5.01 15.38
CA ARG A 70 -1.91 4.57 16.62
C ARG A 70 -2.07 3.07 16.86
N GLU A 71 -3.23 2.51 16.57
CA GLU A 71 -3.46 1.07 16.64
C GLU A 71 -2.58 0.31 15.66
N LEU A 72 -2.54 0.75 14.40
CA LEU A 72 -1.65 0.21 13.39
C LEU A 72 -0.18 0.24 13.85
N MET A 73 0.29 1.39 14.34
CA MET A 73 1.67 1.54 14.81
C MET A 73 2.01 0.67 16.03
N LYS A 74 1.03 0.31 16.86
CA LYS A 74 1.22 -0.64 17.97
C LYS A 74 1.30 -2.08 17.47
N ALA A 75 0.55 -2.41 16.41
CA ALA A 75 0.45 -3.77 15.89
C ALA A 75 1.55 -4.11 14.88
N ILE A 76 2.01 -3.12 14.10
CA ILE A 76 2.95 -3.31 12.99
C ILE A 76 4.13 -2.36 13.17
N CYS A 77 5.33 -2.92 13.29
CA CYS A 77 6.57 -2.14 13.34
C CYS A 77 7.06 -1.83 11.93
N GLY A 78 7.39 -0.55 11.67
CA GLY A 78 8.01 -0.13 10.41
C GLY A 78 7.06 -0.16 9.22
N ILE A 79 6.01 0.66 9.25
CA ILE A 79 4.95 0.78 8.23
C ILE A 79 5.42 1.26 6.83
N ARG A 80 6.73 1.40 6.60
CA ARG A 80 7.28 1.94 5.36
C ARG A 80 7.65 0.80 4.42
N TRP A 81 7.18 0.86 3.17
CA TRP A 81 7.58 -0.09 2.15
C TRP A 81 9.04 0.11 1.75
N THR A 82 9.85 -0.91 2.02
CA THR A 82 11.26 -0.95 1.62
C THR A 82 11.41 -1.59 0.24
N HIS A 83 12.61 -1.46 -0.34
CA HIS A 83 12.91 -2.11 -1.61
C HIS A 83 12.89 -3.64 -1.46
N GLU A 84 13.41 -4.16 -0.35
CA GLU A 84 13.45 -5.58 -0.03
C GLU A 84 12.05 -6.15 0.14
N ALA A 85 11.14 -5.41 0.79
CA ALA A 85 9.75 -5.80 0.94
C ALA A 85 9.05 -5.98 -0.43
N LEU A 86 9.27 -5.05 -1.36
CA LEU A 86 8.73 -5.17 -2.72
C LEU A 86 9.41 -6.27 -3.54
N ALA A 87 10.72 -6.43 -3.43
CA ALA A 87 11.46 -7.50 -4.11
C ALA A 87 10.97 -8.89 -3.67
N GLY A 88 10.65 -9.04 -2.38
CA GLY A 88 10.08 -10.28 -1.82
C GLY A 88 8.71 -10.66 -2.39
N MET A 89 7.96 -9.69 -2.95
CA MET A 89 6.66 -9.94 -3.59
C MET A 89 6.78 -10.54 -5.01
N LYS A 90 8.01 -10.69 -5.54
CA LYS A 90 8.30 -11.27 -6.87
C LYS A 90 7.49 -10.61 -8.00
N LEU A 91 7.43 -9.28 -7.97
CA LEU A 91 6.69 -8.53 -8.96
C LEU A 91 7.41 -8.48 -10.30
N GLU A 92 6.65 -8.66 -11.37
CA GLU A 92 7.10 -8.41 -12.74
C GLU A 92 6.78 -6.98 -13.16
N GLY A 93 7.45 -6.48 -14.20
CA GLY A 93 7.14 -5.17 -14.78
C GLY A 93 7.55 -3.97 -13.92
N LEU A 94 8.35 -4.18 -12.86
CA LEU A 94 8.95 -3.07 -12.13
C LEU A 94 9.84 -2.23 -13.07
N PRO A 95 9.88 -0.90 -12.90
CA PRO A 95 10.75 -0.05 -13.71
C PRO A 95 12.22 -0.44 -13.53
N SER A 96 13.00 -0.38 -14.61
CA SER A 96 14.46 -0.54 -14.57
C SER A 96 15.16 0.63 -13.88
N ARG A 97 14.49 1.80 -13.77
CA ARG A 97 14.98 2.96 -13.01
C ARG A 97 14.89 2.72 -11.51
N ARG A 98 15.70 3.46 -10.74
CA ARG A 98 15.53 3.55 -9.28
C ARG A 98 14.14 4.11 -8.95
N ILE A 99 13.43 3.42 -8.07
CA ILE A 99 12.12 3.85 -7.54
C ILE A 99 12.29 4.55 -6.19
N ASN A 100 11.60 5.67 -6.02
CA ASN A 100 11.63 6.47 -4.78
C ASN A 100 10.59 5.93 -3.76
N GLN A 101 10.40 6.60 -2.62
CA GLN A 101 9.44 6.14 -1.62
C GLN A 101 8.00 6.18 -2.14
N ASP A 102 7.64 7.23 -2.84
CA ASP A 102 6.28 7.47 -3.35
C ASP A 102 5.91 6.44 -4.42
N ASP A 103 6.86 6.08 -5.28
CA ASP A 103 6.73 4.98 -6.23
C ASP A 103 6.44 3.66 -5.51
N ARG A 104 7.13 3.40 -4.38
CA ARG A 104 6.94 2.19 -3.59
C ARG A 104 5.58 2.18 -2.89
N ASP A 105 5.16 3.30 -2.34
CA ASP A 105 3.89 3.44 -1.64
C ASP A 105 2.71 3.28 -2.63
N ALA A 106 2.83 3.84 -3.84
CA ALA A 106 1.85 3.62 -4.90
C ALA A 106 1.75 2.15 -5.33
N ILE A 107 2.89 1.47 -5.54
CA ILE A 107 2.90 0.01 -5.85
C ILE A 107 2.28 -0.78 -4.70
N ALA A 108 2.66 -0.48 -3.47
CA ALA A 108 2.14 -1.17 -2.30
C ALA A 108 0.64 -0.98 -2.09
N ALA A 109 0.13 0.22 -2.34
CA ALA A 109 -1.30 0.47 -2.36
C ALA A 109 -1.99 -0.41 -3.43
N ALA A 110 -1.43 -0.52 -4.64
CA ALA A 110 -1.98 -1.37 -5.69
C ALA A 110 -2.03 -2.86 -5.29
N LEU A 111 -0.97 -3.36 -4.63
CA LEU A 111 -0.96 -4.72 -4.09
C LEU A 111 -1.97 -4.90 -2.97
N THR A 112 -2.17 -3.88 -2.14
CA THR A 112 -3.17 -3.90 -1.07
C THR A 112 -4.58 -3.96 -1.66
N ALA A 113 -4.87 -3.23 -2.73
CA ALA A 113 -6.15 -3.33 -3.47
C ALA A 113 -6.41 -4.75 -4.01
N ARG A 114 -5.38 -5.38 -4.59
CA ARG A 114 -5.46 -6.78 -5.02
C ARG A 114 -5.76 -7.72 -3.86
N LEU A 115 -4.94 -7.66 -2.81
CA LEU A 115 -5.10 -8.51 -1.62
C LEU A 115 -6.46 -8.28 -0.94
N HIS A 116 -6.99 -7.06 -0.99
CA HIS A 116 -8.32 -6.75 -0.47
C HIS A 116 -9.41 -7.49 -1.24
N SER A 117 -9.32 -7.48 -2.57
CA SER A 117 -10.25 -8.21 -3.45
C SER A 117 -10.19 -9.72 -3.22
N GLU A 118 -9.01 -10.23 -2.82
CA GLU A 118 -8.78 -11.64 -2.47
C GLU A 118 -9.14 -11.99 -1.02
N GLY A 119 -9.62 -11.03 -0.21
CA GLY A 119 -9.93 -11.25 1.21
C GLY A 119 -8.70 -11.45 2.11
N GLN A 120 -7.51 -11.03 1.66
CA GLN A 120 -6.22 -11.19 2.34
C GLN A 120 -5.74 -9.91 3.05
N THR A 121 -6.67 -9.08 3.51
CA THR A 121 -6.38 -7.84 4.25
C THR A 121 -6.95 -7.86 5.66
N THR A 122 -6.37 -7.06 6.54
CA THR A 122 -6.93 -6.74 7.85
C THR A 122 -7.10 -5.23 7.99
N ASN A 123 -7.98 -4.83 8.91
CA ASN A 123 -8.35 -3.43 9.12
C ASN A 123 -7.93 -2.96 10.52
N PHE A 124 -7.36 -1.76 10.57
CA PHE A 124 -7.16 -0.97 11.79
C PHE A 124 -8.05 0.27 11.67
N GLY A 125 -9.25 0.22 12.23
CA GLY A 125 -10.29 1.20 11.93
C GLY A 125 -10.53 1.31 10.42
N GLU A 126 -10.26 2.49 9.84
CA GLU A 126 -10.40 2.76 8.40
C GLU A 126 -9.15 2.39 7.57
N ILE A 127 -8.05 1.97 8.19
CA ILE A 127 -6.81 1.64 7.47
C ILE A 127 -6.81 0.16 7.11
N VAL A 128 -6.66 -0.13 5.81
CA VAL A 128 -6.58 -1.50 5.27
C VAL A 128 -5.11 -1.83 5.01
N VAL A 129 -4.65 -2.97 5.49
CA VAL A 129 -3.27 -3.46 5.26
C VAL A 129 -3.27 -4.95 4.89
N PRO A 130 -2.23 -5.46 4.21
CA PRO A 130 -2.06 -6.90 3.99
C PRO A 130 -2.07 -7.69 5.30
N ALA A 131 -2.86 -8.77 5.38
CA ALA A 131 -3.01 -9.55 6.61
C ALA A 131 -1.69 -10.18 7.09
N GLN A 132 -0.82 -10.54 6.14
CA GLN A 132 0.51 -11.12 6.42
C GLN A 132 1.52 -10.11 6.98
N MET A 133 1.23 -8.80 6.96
CA MET A 133 2.06 -7.79 7.61
C MET A 133 1.81 -7.70 9.13
N CYS A 134 0.90 -8.51 9.68
CA CYS A 134 0.70 -8.65 11.13
C CYS A 134 1.90 -9.38 11.77
N VAL A 135 3.02 -8.69 11.90
CA VAL A 135 4.21 -9.19 12.58
C VAL A 135 4.07 -8.83 14.05
N ARG A 136 3.67 -9.79 14.90
CA ARG A 136 3.76 -9.64 16.36
C ARG A 136 5.18 -9.23 16.72
N CYS A 137 5.37 -7.99 17.19
CA CYS A 137 6.59 -7.62 17.88
C CYS A 137 6.67 -8.40 19.19
N VAL A 138 7.55 -9.39 19.24
CA VAL A 138 8.15 -9.83 20.51
C VAL A 138 8.89 -8.62 21.11
N PRO A 139 8.82 -8.35 22.43
CA PRO A 139 9.46 -7.20 23.05
C PRO A 139 11.00 -7.37 23.05
N ALA A 140 11.63 -7.23 21.89
CA ALA A 140 13.09 -7.17 21.72
C ALA A 140 13.47 -6.74 20.27
N GLY A 141 12.95 -5.62 19.79
CA GLY A 141 13.64 -4.74 18.81
C GLY A 141 14.19 -5.32 17.50
N ARG A 142 13.70 -6.46 16.98
CA ARG A 142 14.08 -6.97 15.64
C ARG A 142 12.91 -7.68 14.98
N CYS A 143 12.41 -7.09 13.88
CA CYS A 143 11.52 -7.79 12.95
C CYS A 143 12.29 -8.94 12.30
N ARG A 144 12.00 -10.18 12.66
CA ARG A 144 12.44 -11.33 11.86
C ARG A 144 11.42 -11.48 10.73
N SER A 145 11.89 -11.47 9.49
CA SER A 145 11.12 -11.88 8.32
C SER A 145 10.74 -13.36 8.47
N GLY A 146 9.64 -13.63 9.17
CA GLY A 146 9.03 -14.95 9.20
C GLY A 146 8.27 -15.14 7.91
N THR A 147 8.61 -16.18 7.15
CA THR A 147 7.76 -16.71 6.08
C THR A 147 6.35 -16.99 6.64
N PRO A 148 5.28 -16.71 5.89
CA PRO A 148 3.94 -17.06 6.32
C PRO A 148 3.83 -18.59 6.42
N SER A 149 3.71 -19.09 7.65
CA SER A 149 3.33 -20.48 7.90
C SER A 149 1.85 -20.61 7.57
N ALA A 150 1.53 -21.49 6.62
CA ALA A 150 0.17 -21.87 6.31
C ALA A 150 -0.49 -22.49 7.54
N VAL A 151 -1.43 -21.76 8.14
CA VAL A 151 -2.41 -22.28 9.11
C VAL A 151 -3.75 -21.92 8.48
N GLY A 152 -4.64 -22.81 8.09
CA GLY A 152 -4.83 -24.22 8.41
C GLY A 152 -6.34 -24.39 8.35
N ALA A 153 -6.85 -24.89 7.21
CA ALA A 153 -8.27 -25.20 7.07
C ALA A 153 -8.64 -26.32 8.05
N ARG A 154 -9.58 -26.04 8.95
CA ARG A 154 -10.46 -27.02 9.58
C ARG A 154 -11.81 -26.38 9.80
#